data_AF-A0A929NWD1-F1
#
_entry.id   AF-A0A929NWD1-F1
#
_cell.length_a   1.000
_cell.length_b   1.000
_cell.length_c   1.000
_cell.angle_alpha   90.00
_cell.angle_beta   90.00
_cell.angle_gamma   90.00
#
_symmetry.space_group_name_H-M   'P 1'
#
loop_
_entity.id
_entity.type
_entity.pdbx_description
1 polymer ?
#
loop_
_entity_poly.entity_id
_entity_poly.type
_entity_poly.pdbx_seq_one_letter_code
_entity_poly.pdbx_strand_id
1 'polypeptide(L)'
;MNEKTLITWVQATRPQFFTVIILPILLGTAIAWRLQGIFLPLYFVLSLIAGVFITAGVNVLNDYFDHLNQTDEFNHSPLTPFAGGSRMIQNGVLTVTETYRFGVILLLIAISIGSFLVSVRGLPLLWIGIFGVLSGYFYSAPPLSLIDKGLGELLIGLNYGILVVLGAYYVQTQTLSPIAVIASLPLAGLVTAILYINEFPDHNADKQAGKNNLVVRLGLTSARPIYAILIGLSFIAVA
;
A
#
# COMPACT_ATOMS: atom_id res chain seq x y z
N MET A 1 -6.17 -12.50 -29.69
CA MET A 1 -6.13 -12.11 -28.27
C MET A 1 -5.73 -13.34 -27.49
N ASN A 2 -4.58 -13.33 -26.81
CA ASN A 2 -4.24 -14.45 -25.91
C ASN A 2 -5.32 -14.56 -24.84
N GLU A 3 -5.71 -15.79 -24.49
CA GLU A 3 -6.63 -16.03 -23.38
C GLU A 3 -6.04 -15.43 -22.09
N LYS A 4 -6.85 -14.65 -21.37
CA LYS A 4 -6.45 -14.08 -20.08
C LYS A 4 -6.45 -15.20 -19.06
N THR A 5 -5.28 -15.51 -18.52
CA THR A 5 -5.12 -16.57 -17.53
C THR A 5 -5.30 -16.02 -16.12
N LEU A 6 -5.49 -16.91 -15.14
CA LEU A 6 -5.46 -16.53 -13.73
C LEU A 6 -4.15 -15.80 -13.36
N ILE A 7 -3.03 -16.21 -13.97
CA ILE A 7 -1.71 -15.60 -13.76
C ILE A 7 -1.73 -14.12 -14.15
N THR A 8 -2.39 -13.76 -15.25
CA THR A 8 -2.54 -12.37 -15.70
C THR A 8 -3.20 -11.50 -14.63
N TRP A 9 -4.31 -11.97 -14.07
CA TRP A 9 -5.04 -11.24 -13.03
C TRP A 9 -4.22 -11.12 -11.74
N VAL A 10 -3.51 -12.18 -11.34
CA VAL A 10 -2.61 -12.14 -10.17
C VAL A 10 -1.47 -11.14 -10.40
N GLN A 11 -0.84 -11.13 -11.59
CA GLN A 11 0.23 -10.19 -11.89
C GLN A 11 -0.24 -8.73 -11.84
N ALA A 12 -1.48 -8.43 -12.26
CA ALA A 12 -2.06 -7.09 -12.20
C ALA A 12 -2.17 -6.56 -10.75
N THR A 13 -2.27 -7.45 -9.75
CA THR A 13 -2.30 -7.06 -8.32
C THR A 13 -0.93 -6.68 -7.74
N ARG A 14 0.14 -6.88 -8.51
CA ARG A 14 1.54 -6.62 -8.12
C ARG A 14 1.92 -7.36 -6.81
N PRO A 15 1.89 -8.72 -6.81
CA PRO A 15 2.03 -9.53 -5.60
C PRO A 15 3.37 -9.35 -4.88
N GLN A 16 4.41 -8.85 -5.56
CA GLN A 16 5.68 -8.49 -4.94
C GLN A 16 5.53 -7.44 -3.81
N PHE A 17 4.48 -6.62 -3.85
CA PHE A 17 4.21 -5.63 -2.81
C PHE A 17 3.33 -6.16 -1.66
N PHE A 18 2.87 -7.42 -1.69
CA PHE A 18 2.06 -7.94 -0.57
C PHE A 18 2.84 -8.07 0.74
N THR A 19 4.17 -8.06 0.69
CA THR A 19 5.02 -7.97 1.88
C THR A 19 4.73 -6.72 2.70
N VAL A 20 4.36 -5.60 2.06
CA VAL A 20 4.06 -4.32 2.74
C VAL A 20 2.77 -4.35 3.54
N ILE A 21 1.91 -5.35 3.34
CA ILE A 21 0.68 -5.54 4.12
C ILE A 21 0.75 -6.75 5.05
N ILE A 22 1.38 -7.85 4.61
CA ILE A 22 1.50 -9.08 5.39
C ILE A 22 2.39 -8.85 6.63
N LEU A 23 3.54 -8.19 6.48
CA LEU A 23 4.47 -7.98 7.59
C LEU A 23 3.88 -7.09 8.71
N PRO A 24 3.22 -5.96 8.41
CA PRO A 24 2.49 -5.20 9.43
C PRO A 24 1.42 -5.98 10.19
N ILE A 25 0.66 -6.84 9.48
CA ILE A 25 -0.38 -7.66 10.12
C ILE A 25 0.25 -8.69 11.07
N LEU A 26 1.34 -9.32 10.64
CA LEU A 26 2.13 -10.23 11.48
C LEU A 26 2.67 -9.50 12.71
N LEU A 27 3.25 -8.30 12.53
CA LEU A 27 3.79 -7.51 13.63
C LEU A 27 2.71 -7.13 14.65
N GLY A 28 1.58 -6.58 14.22
CA GLY A 28 0.48 -6.22 15.12
C GLY A 28 -0.07 -7.42 15.89
N THR A 29 -0.20 -8.57 15.21
CA THR A 29 -0.64 -9.83 15.82
C THR A 29 0.40 -10.38 16.81
N ALA A 30 1.68 -10.31 16.48
CA ALA A 30 2.77 -10.75 17.37
C ALA A 30 2.86 -9.87 18.63
N ILE A 31 2.63 -8.55 18.50
CA ILE A 31 2.57 -7.63 19.64
C ILE A 31 1.36 -7.95 20.54
N ALA A 32 0.20 -8.27 19.96
CA ALA A 32 -0.97 -8.72 20.71
C ALA A 32 -0.67 -9.98 21.53
N TRP A 33 -0.05 -10.97 20.89
CA TRP A 33 0.36 -12.20 21.56
C TRP A 33 1.40 -11.95 22.65
N ARG A 34 2.42 -11.12 22.39
CA ARG A 34 3.49 -10.83 23.34
C ARG A 34 3.00 -10.04 24.56
N LEU A 35 2.14 -9.03 24.37
CA LEU A 35 1.72 -8.14 25.45
C LEU A 35 0.51 -8.67 26.23
N GLN A 36 -0.38 -9.41 25.57
CA GLN A 36 -1.64 -9.83 26.18
C GLN A 36 -1.86 -11.36 26.17
N GLY A 37 -0.98 -12.14 25.54
CA GLY A 37 -1.16 -13.59 25.39
C GLY A 37 -2.29 -13.97 24.41
N ILE A 38 -2.82 -13.02 23.65
CA ILE A 38 -3.99 -13.22 22.78
C ILE A 38 -3.54 -13.52 21.35
N PHE A 39 -4.00 -14.65 20.82
CA PHE A 39 -3.94 -14.97 19.39
C PHE A 39 -5.23 -15.65 18.96
N LEU A 40 -5.94 -15.03 18.02
CA LEU A 40 -7.21 -15.46 17.49
C LEU A 40 -7.02 -15.79 15.99
N PRO A 41 -6.80 -17.07 15.63
CA PRO A 41 -6.40 -17.47 14.27
C PRO A 41 -7.38 -17.02 13.19
N LEU A 42 -8.69 -17.11 13.44
CA LEU A 42 -9.71 -16.68 12.49
C LEU A 42 -9.57 -15.19 12.13
N TYR A 43 -9.45 -14.32 13.14
CA TYR A 43 -9.33 -12.88 12.91
C TYR A 43 -8.00 -12.48 12.29
N PHE A 44 -6.93 -13.24 12.59
CA PHE A 44 -5.64 -13.09 11.91
C PHE A 44 -5.75 -13.41 10.42
N VAL A 45 -6.32 -14.56 10.06
CA VAL A 45 -6.52 -14.97 8.67
C VAL A 45 -7.43 -14.00 7.93
N LEU A 46 -8.54 -13.57 8.52
CA LEU A 46 -9.41 -12.56 7.92
C LEU A 46 -8.71 -11.22 7.71
N SER A 47 -7.86 -10.80 8.65
CA SER A 47 -7.05 -9.59 8.48
C SER A 47 -6.08 -9.73 7.32
N LEU A 48 -5.40 -10.87 7.18
CA LEU A 48 -4.51 -11.13 6.04
C LEU A 48 -5.25 -11.10 4.71
N ILE A 49 -6.41 -11.75 4.63
CA ILE A 49 -7.23 -11.77 3.41
C ILE A 49 -7.67 -10.34 3.08
N ALA A 50 -8.28 -9.62 4.02
CA ALA A 50 -8.71 -8.23 3.82
C ALA A 50 -7.53 -7.32 3.41
N GLY A 51 -6.38 -7.46 4.07
CA GLY A 51 -5.14 -6.76 3.77
C GLY A 51 -4.65 -6.99 2.34
N VAL A 52 -4.56 -8.25 1.92
CA VAL A 52 -4.12 -8.59 0.56
C VAL A 52 -5.10 -8.03 -0.47
N PHE A 53 -6.41 -8.14 -0.25
CA PHE A 53 -7.42 -7.62 -1.17
C PHE A 53 -7.41 -6.08 -1.25
N ILE A 54 -7.22 -5.36 -0.14
CA ILE A 54 -7.13 -3.89 -0.19
C ILE A 54 -5.85 -3.47 -0.93
N THR A 55 -4.71 -4.09 -0.66
CA THR A 55 -3.45 -3.81 -1.37
C THR A 55 -3.54 -4.13 -2.86
N ALA A 56 -4.11 -5.28 -3.21
CA ALA A 56 -4.36 -5.65 -4.59
C ALA A 56 -5.27 -4.62 -5.28
N GLY A 57 -6.37 -4.21 -4.63
CA GLY A 57 -7.33 -3.25 -5.17
C GLY A 57 -6.71 -1.87 -5.41
N VAL A 58 -5.97 -1.33 -4.43
CA VAL A 58 -5.32 -0.01 -4.60
C VAL A 58 -4.19 -0.06 -5.63
N ASN A 59 -3.46 -1.17 -5.76
CA ASN A 59 -2.42 -1.34 -6.79
C ASN A 59 -3.04 -1.36 -8.20
N VAL A 60 -4.13 -2.11 -8.39
CA VAL A 60 -4.82 -2.18 -9.69
C VAL A 60 -5.47 -0.83 -10.04
N LEU A 61 -6.04 -0.14 -9.05
CA LEU A 61 -6.60 1.20 -9.26
C LEU A 61 -5.53 2.26 -9.50
N ASN A 62 -4.35 2.11 -8.89
CA ASN A 62 -3.20 2.96 -9.18
C ASN A 62 -2.84 2.87 -10.68
N ASP A 63 -2.72 1.68 -11.26
CA ASP A 63 -2.49 1.52 -12.71
C ASP A 63 -3.62 2.13 -13.56
N TYR A 64 -4.87 2.04 -13.11
CA TYR A 64 -5.99 2.69 -13.80
C TYR A 64 -5.86 4.22 -13.82
N PHE A 65 -5.54 4.84 -12.68
CA PHE A 65 -5.41 6.30 -12.59
C PHE A 65 -4.11 6.80 -13.24
N ASP A 66 -3.02 6.05 -13.15
CA ASP A 66 -1.75 6.37 -13.80
C ASP A 66 -1.84 6.24 -15.33
N HIS A 67 -2.73 5.40 -15.86
CA HIS A 67 -3.11 5.44 -17.28
C HIS A 67 -3.91 6.70 -17.63
N LEU A 68 -4.88 7.10 -16.80
CA LEU A 68 -5.73 8.27 -17.08
C LEU A 68 -4.97 9.60 -17.05
N ASN A 69 -3.95 9.73 -16.19
CA ASN A 69 -3.10 10.92 -16.11
C ASN A 69 -1.86 10.86 -17.02
N GLN A 70 -1.73 9.80 -17.84
CA GLN A 70 -0.63 9.54 -18.78
C GLN A 70 0.74 9.21 -18.15
N THR A 71 0.81 8.97 -16.84
CA THR A 71 2.07 8.62 -16.15
C THR A 71 2.68 7.35 -16.73
N ASP A 72 1.87 6.31 -16.88
CA ASP A 72 2.37 5.00 -17.36
C ASP A 72 2.74 5.04 -18.85
N GLU A 73 2.13 5.93 -19.64
CA GLU A 73 2.43 6.15 -21.06
C GLU A 73 3.82 6.79 -21.25
N PHE A 74 4.21 7.68 -20.34
CA PHE A 74 5.55 8.29 -20.32
C PHE A 74 6.63 7.38 -19.71
N ASN A 75 6.23 6.28 -19.07
CA ASN A 75 7.16 5.38 -18.42
C ASN A 75 7.77 4.36 -19.39
N HIS A 76 8.95 4.68 -19.89
CA HIS A 76 9.75 3.80 -20.77
C HIS A 76 10.85 3.02 -20.05
N SER A 77 10.96 3.13 -18.72
CA SER A 77 11.98 2.41 -17.94
C SER A 77 11.81 0.89 -18.08
N PRO A 78 12.83 0.05 -17.94
CA PRO A 78 12.63 -1.39 -17.90
C PRO A 78 11.73 -1.78 -16.71
N LEU A 79 10.92 -2.83 -16.86
CA LEU A 79 10.24 -3.42 -15.70
C LEU A 79 11.32 -4.02 -14.80
N THR A 80 11.59 -3.34 -13.68
CA THR A 80 12.48 -3.81 -12.62
C THR A 80 11.65 -4.10 -11.37
N PRO A 81 12.20 -4.80 -10.35
CA PRO A 81 11.53 -4.93 -9.05
C PRO A 81 11.16 -3.59 -8.39
N PHE A 82 11.79 -2.49 -8.85
CA PHE A 82 11.60 -1.13 -8.34
C PHE A 82 10.81 -0.24 -9.31
N ALA A 83 10.44 -0.71 -10.51
CA ALA A 83 9.63 0.09 -11.41
C ALA A 83 8.18 0.12 -10.92
N GLY A 84 7.54 1.29 -10.99
CA GLY A 84 6.11 1.45 -10.81
C GLY A 84 5.31 0.90 -11.99
N GLY A 85 4.00 0.71 -11.75
CA GLY A 85 3.02 0.24 -12.75
C GLY A 85 3.16 -1.24 -13.12
N SER A 86 2.02 -1.92 -13.37
CA SER A 86 2.05 -3.29 -13.92
C SER A 86 2.22 -3.34 -15.44
N ARG A 87 1.96 -2.21 -16.14
CA ARG A 87 1.86 -2.09 -17.61
C ARG A 87 0.83 -3.00 -18.27
N MET A 88 -0.14 -3.52 -17.51
CA MET A 88 -1.17 -4.41 -18.07
C MET A 88 -2.04 -3.69 -19.11
N ILE A 89 -2.31 -2.41 -18.91
CA ILE A 89 -3.08 -1.59 -19.88
C ILE A 89 -2.21 -1.28 -21.11
N GLN A 90 -0.99 -0.78 -20.89
CA GLN A 90 -0.08 -0.34 -21.96
C GLN A 90 0.35 -1.50 -22.86
N ASN A 91 0.46 -2.71 -22.32
CA ASN A 91 0.76 -3.92 -23.09
C ASN A 91 -0.47 -4.55 -23.76
N GLY A 92 -1.66 -3.94 -23.63
CA GLY A 92 -2.92 -4.46 -24.21
C GLY A 92 -3.42 -5.76 -23.57
N VAL A 93 -2.92 -6.11 -22.39
CA VAL A 93 -3.27 -7.34 -21.67
C VAL A 93 -4.62 -7.19 -20.97
N LEU A 94 -4.86 -6.05 -20.33
CA LEU A 94 -6.14 -5.67 -19.74
C LEU A 94 -6.64 -4.36 -20.37
N THR A 95 -7.94 -4.27 -20.57
CA THR A 95 -8.57 -3.01 -20.95
C THR A 95 -8.73 -2.10 -19.73
N VAL A 96 -8.80 -0.79 -19.97
CA VAL A 96 -9.04 0.23 -18.93
C VAL A 96 -10.27 -0.11 -18.07
N THR A 97 -11.37 -0.56 -18.70
CA THR A 97 -12.60 -0.93 -18.00
C THR A 97 -12.44 -2.19 -17.15
N GLU A 98 -11.68 -3.19 -17.62
CA GLU A 98 -11.40 -4.40 -16.85
C GLU A 98 -10.53 -4.10 -15.63
N THR A 99 -9.48 -3.29 -15.81
CA THR A 99 -8.61 -2.86 -14.71
C THR A 99 -9.43 -2.14 -13.63
N TYR A 100 -10.28 -1.17 -14.02
CA TYR A 100 -11.14 -0.46 -13.07
C TYR A 100 -12.09 -1.40 -12.31
N ARG A 101 -12.83 -2.25 -13.04
CA ARG A 101 -13.79 -3.19 -12.44
C ARG A 101 -13.09 -4.16 -11.49
N PHE A 102 -11.92 -4.66 -11.89
CA PHE A 102 -11.15 -5.58 -11.06
C PHE A 102 -10.68 -4.91 -9.77
N GLY A 103 -10.09 -3.72 -9.86
CA GLY A 103 -9.68 -2.94 -8.69
C GLY A 103 -10.83 -2.66 -7.72
N VAL A 104 -12.00 -2.26 -8.24
CA VAL A 104 -13.22 -2.04 -7.43
C VAL A 104 -13.70 -3.33 -6.78
N ILE A 105 -13.75 -4.45 -7.50
CA ILE A 105 -14.18 -5.75 -6.93
C ILE A 105 -13.25 -6.17 -5.78
N LEU A 106 -11.93 -6.03 -5.96
CA LEU A 106 -10.94 -6.33 -4.92
C LEU A 106 -11.16 -5.47 -3.66
N LEU A 107 -11.39 -4.15 -3.84
CA LEU A 107 -11.71 -3.26 -2.72
C LEU A 107 -13.04 -3.64 -2.03
N LEU A 108 -14.08 -3.99 -2.79
CA LEU A 108 -15.36 -4.40 -2.21
C LEU A 108 -15.25 -5.69 -1.38
N ILE A 109 -14.42 -6.64 -1.83
CA ILE A 109 -14.11 -7.85 -1.03
C ILE A 109 -13.42 -7.45 0.27
N ALA A 110 -12.40 -6.60 0.22
CA ALA A 110 -11.70 -6.13 1.41
C ALA A 110 -12.64 -5.38 2.38
N ILE A 111 -13.48 -4.48 1.86
CA ILE A 111 -14.47 -3.73 2.64
C ILE A 111 -15.50 -4.66 3.27
N SER A 112 -15.93 -5.71 2.57
CA SER A 112 -16.89 -6.69 3.11
C SER A 112 -16.30 -7.43 4.31
N ILE A 113 -15.06 -7.90 4.20
CA ILE A 113 -14.36 -8.57 5.30
C ILE A 113 -14.07 -7.58 6.44
N GLY A 114 -13.63 -6.37 6.11
CA GLY A 114 -13.40 -5.29 7.08
C GLY A 114 -14.66 -4.91 7.84
N SER A 115 -15.81 -4.83 7.17
CA SER A 115 -17.11 -4.53 7.77
C SER A 115 -17.54 -5.65 8.73
N PHE A 116 -17.32 -6.91 8.36
CA PHE A 116 -17.51 -8.03 9.25
C PHE A 116 -16.61 -7.92 10.50
N LEU A 117 -15.31 -7.65 10.34
CA LEU A 117 -14.39 -7.45 11.46
C LEU A 117 -14.82 -6.29 12.36
N VAL A 118 -15.27 -5.17 11.80
CA VAL A 118 -15.83 -4.04 12.57
C VAL A 118 -17.04 -4.49 13.39
N SER A 119 -17.95 -5.26 12.80
CA SER A 119 -19.18 -5.70 13.48
C SER A 119 -18.91 -6.57 14.71
N VAL A 120 -17.80 -7.32 14.73
CA VAL A 120 -17.45 -8.24 15.82
C VAL A 120 -16.34 -7.73 16.73
N ARG A 121 -15.54 -6.73 16.31
CA ARG A 121 -14.39 -6.20 17.09
C ARG A 121 -14.58 -4.76 17.57
N GLY A 122 -15.45 -3.97 16.97
CA GLY A 122 -15.85 -2.65 17.46
C GLY A 122 -15.47 -1.46 16.56
N LEU A 123 -16.05 -0.31 16.91
CA LEU A 123 -15.99 0.93 16.11
C LEU A 123 -14.59 1.54 15.88
N PRO A 124 -13.59 1.45 16.77
CA PRO A 124 -12.25 1.97 16.47
C PRO A 124 -11.65 1.41 15.19
N LEU A 125 -11.94 0.14 14.86
CA LEU A 125 -11.51 -0.48 13.61
C LEU A 125 -12.17 0.15 12.38
N LEU A 126 -13.39 0.67 12.51
CA LEU A 126 -14.10 1.36 11.43
C LEU A 126 -13.33 2.59 10.99
N TRP A 127 -12.82 3.40 11.92
CA TRP A 127 -12.08 4.61 11.60
C TRP A 127 -10.73 4.30 10.94
N ILE A 128 -10.03 3.26 11.41
CA ILE A 128 -8.82 2.75 10.75
C ILE A 128 -9.14 2.31 9.32
N GLY A 129 -10.22 1.56 9.13
CA GLY A 129 -10.67 1.07 7.82
C GLY A 129 -11.09 2.19 6.87
N ILE A 130 -11.91 3.15 7.32
CA ILE A 130 -12.34 4.30 6.53
C ILE A 130 -11.12 5.12 6.09
N PHE A 131 -10.22 5.45 7.01
CA PHE A 131 -9.02 6.20 6.65
C PHE A 131 -8.15 5.42 5.66
N GLY A 132 -7.93 4.12 5.90
CA GLY A 132 -7.13 3.27 5.02
C GLY A 132 -7.69 3.16 3.61
N VAL A 133 -9.00 2.90 3.48
CA VAL A 133 -9.66 2.79 2.18
C VAL A 133 -9.68 4.14 1.45
N LEU A 134 -10.06 5.22 2.13
CA LEU A 134 -10.14 6.54 1.50
C LEU A 134 -8.76 7.04 1.09
N SER A 135 -7.76 6.95 1.97
CA SER A 135 -6.40 7.41 1.65
C SER A 135 -5.75 6.53 0.58
N GLY A 136 -6.00 5.22 0.57
CA GLY A 136 -5.52 4.32 -0.49
C GLY A 136 -6.19 4.58 -1.85
N TYR A 137 -7.49 4.87 -1.88
CA TYR A 137 -8.19 5.22 -3.12
C TYR A 137 -7.74 6.59 -3.65
N PHE A 138 -7.80 7.61 -2.79
CA PHE A 138 -7.41 8.99 -3.13
C PHE A 138 -5.89 9.21 -3.22
N TYR A 139 -5.10 8.17 -2.96
CA TYR A 139 -3.66 8.17 -3.24
C TYR A 139 -3.42 8.55 -4.72
N SER A 140 -4.11 7.89 -5.66
CA SER A 140 -4.05 8.20 -7.09
C SER A 140 -5.32 8.83 -7.65
N ALA A 141 -6.49 8.61 -7.03
CA ALA A 141 -7.76 9.09 -7.59
C ALA A 141 -7.94 10.61 -7.47
N PRO A 142 -8.43 11.29 -8.52
CA PRO A 142 -8.88 12.68 -8.42
C PRO A 142 -10.13 12.79 -7.53
N PRO A 143 -10.39 13.97 -6.94
CA PRO A 143 -9.65 15.23 -7.09
C PRO A 143 -8.45 15.38 -6.13
N LEU A 144 -8.22 14.39 -5.27
CA LEU A 144 -7.20 14.49 -4.24
C LEU A 144 -5.80 14.13 -4.75
N SER A 145 -5.66 13.03 -5.50
CA SER A 145 -4.40 12.54 -6.09
C SER A 145 -3.18 12.85 -5.21
N LEU A 146 -3.18 12.27 -4.01
CA LEU A 146 -2.28 12.67 -2.92
C LEU A 146 -0.80 12.43 -3.26
N ILE A 147 -0.49 11.43 -4.10
CA ILE A 147 0.87 11.20 -4.60
C ILE A 147 1.38 12.38 -5.44
N ASP A 148 0.54 12.96 -6.29
CA ASP A 148 0.88 14.12 -7.13
C ASP A 148 1.20 15.36 -6.28
N LYS A 149 0.74 15.38 -5.02
CA LYS A 149 0.93 16.46 -4.05
C LYS A 149 2.12 16.23 -3.12
N GLY A 150 2.90 15.17 -3.30
CA GLY A 150 4.05 14.82 -2.46
C GLY A 150 3.67 14.33 -1.07
N LEU A 151 2.47 13.77 -0.92
CA LEU A 151 1.99 13.17 0.33
C LEU A 151 2.04 11.64 0.31
N GLY A 152 2.47 11.04 -0.79
CA GLY A 152 2.35 9.59 -1.00
C GLY A 152 3.17 8.77 -0.02
N GLU A 153 4.41 9.17 0.22
CA GLU A 153 5.39 8.55 1.10
C GLU A 153 4.93 8.58 2.55
N LEU A 154 4.43 9.74 2.99
CA LEU A 154 3.81 9.91 4.30
C LEU A 154 2.60 8.99 4.47
N LEU A 155 1.73 8.93 3.46
CA LEU A 155 0.52 8.11 3.50
C LEU A 155 0.82 6.62 3.47
N ILE A 156 1.82 6.19 2.70
CA ILE A 156 2.25 4.79 2.66
C ILE A 156 2.87 4.38 3.99
N GLY A 157 3.77 5.19 4.55
CA GLY A 157 4.33 4.97 5.89
C GLY A 157 3.26 4.94 6.99
N LEU A 158 2.29 5.85 6.93
CA LEU A 158 1.18 5.89 7.89
C LEU A 158 0.26 4.68 7.76
N ASN A 159 -0.21 4.38 6.55
CA ASN A 159 -1.18 3.31 6.32
C ASN A 159 -0.56 1.93 6.57
N TYR A 160 0.44 1.58 5.77
CA TYR A 160 1.04 0.26 5.81
C TYR A 160 1.98 0.09 7.01
N GLY A 161 2.67 1.14 7.42
CA GLY A 161 3.55 1.08 8.59
C GLY A 161 2.79 1.07 9.91
N ILE A 162 1.96 2.08 10.17
CA ILE A 162 1.37 2.32 11.50
C ILE A 162 -0.05 1.75 11.60
N LEU A 163 -0.95 2.18 10.71
CA LEU A 163 -2.38 1.88 10.83
C LEU A 163 -2.69 0.40 10.66
N VAL A 164 -2.00 -0.31 9.77
CA VAL A 164 -2.19 -1.75 9.62
C VAL A 164 -1.69 -2.51 10.85
N VAL A 165 -0.55 -2.12 11.44
CA VAL A 165 -0.06 -2.73 12.71
C VAL A 165 -1.08 -2.52 13.82
N LEU A 166 -1.59 -1.29 13.97
CA LEU A 166 -2.62 -0.96 14.96
C LEU A 166 -3.93 -1.69 14.71
N GLY A 167 -4.37 -1.77 13.45
CA GLY A 167 -5.57 -2.50 13.05
C GLY A 167 -5.46 -3.98 13.36
N ALA A 168 -4.34 -4.61 13.01
CA ALA A 168 -4.08 -6.01 13.32
C ALA A 168 -4.00 -6.27 14.84
N TYR A 169 -3.34 -5.39 15.60
CA TYR A 169 -3.34 -5.46 17.07
C TYR A 169 -4.76 -5.34 17.64
N TYR A 170 -5.51 -4.32 17.22
CA TYR A 170 -6.88 -4.06 17.68
C TYR A 170 -7.82 -5.21 17.33
N VAL A 171 -7.69 -5.79 16.13
CA VAL A 171 -8.45 -6.98 15.73
C VAL A 171 -8.18 -8.15 16.68
N GLN A 172 -6.98 -8.28 17.25
CA GLN A 172 -6.69 -9.33 18.23
C GLN A 172 -7.19 -8.98 19.64
N THR A 173 -7.03 -7.75 20.10
CA THR A 173 -7.17 -7.38 21.52
C THR A 173 -8.39 -6.52 21.86
N GLN A 174 -8.99 -5.85 20.87
CA GLN A 174 -10.00 -4.78 21.02
C GLN A 174 -9.53 -3.60 21.87
N THR A 175 -8.21 -3.44 22.04
CA THR A 175 -7.60 -2.29 22.71
C THR A 175 -6.59 -1.61 21.79
N LEU A 176 -6.31 -0.34 22.05
CA LEU A 176 -5.22 0.38 21.41
C LEU A 176 -3.99 0.35 22.32
N SER A 177 -2.79 0.28 21.72
CA SER A 177 -1.54 0.24 22.46
C SER A 177 -0.53 1.23 21.90
N PRO A 178 -0.04 2.19 22.71
CA PRO A 178 1.08 3.05 22.33
C PRO A 178 2.34 2.26 21.96
N ILE A 179 2.55 1.10 22.59
CA ILE A 179 3.68 0.20 22.28
C ILE A 179 3.56 -0.30 20.84
N ALA A 180 2.35 -0.61 20.37
CA ALA A 180 2.14 -1.02 18.98
C ALA A 180 2.47 0.11 17.98
N VAL A 181 2.18 1.37 18.34
CA VAL A 181 2.60 2.54 17.53
C VAL A 181 4.11 2.63 17.47
N ILE A 182 4.79 2.61 18.61
CA ILE A 182 6.25 2.77 18.69
C ILE A 182 6.96 1.64 17.94
N ALA A 183 6.53 0.40 18.16
CA ALA A 183 7.09 -0.78 17.49
C ALA A 183 6.86 -0.79 15.97
N SER A 184 5.88 -0.01 15.47
CA SER A 184 5.60 0.11 14.04
C SER A 184 6.50 1.11 13.32
N LEU A 185 7.17 2.03 14.02
CA LEU A 185 7.96 3.10 13.41
C LEU A 185 9.11 2.59 12.52
N PRO A 186 9.90 1.57 12.93
CA PRO A 186 10.90 0.96 12.05
C PRO A 186 10.29 0.44 10.75
N LEU A 187 9.16 -0.28 10.86
CA LEU A 187 8.47 -0.86 9.72
C LEU A 187 7.89 0.23 8.80
N ALA A 188 7.35 1.31 9.37
CA ALA A 188 6.87 2.46 8.63
C ALA A 188 7.98 3.11 7.80
N GLY A 189 9.19 3.27 8.36
CA GLY A 189 10.36 3.76 7.65
C GLY A 189 10.77 2.85 6.48
N LEU A 190 10.83 1.54 6.70
CA LEU A 190 11.16 0.56 5.66
C LEU A 190 10.12 0.53 4.53
N VAL A 191 8.84 0.54 4.87
CA VAL A 191 7.74 0.56 3.89
C VAL A 191 7.75 1.85 3.09
N THR A 192 8.03 2.98 3.74
CA THR A 192 8.20 4.28 3.06
C THR A 192 9.38 4.21 2.09
N ALA A 193 10.51 3.61 2.51
CA ALA A 193 11.69 3.44 1.67
C ALA A 193 11.40 2.57 0.43
N ILE A 194 10.52 1.57 0.52
CA ILE A 194 10.08 0.76 -0.63
C ILE A 194 9.36 1.61 -1.67
N LEU A 195 8.43 2.49 -1.26
CA LEU A 195 7.81 3.42 -2.23
C LEU A 195 8.87 4.39 -2.77
N TYR A 196 9.66 4.97 -1.88
CA TYR A 196 10.62 6.02 -2.22
C TYR A 196 11.65 5.57 -3.26
N ILE A 197 12.17 4.34 -3.17
CA ILE A 197 13.10 3.81 -4.17
C ILE A 197 12.43 3.59 -5.53
N ASN A 198 11.12 3.30 -5.57
CA ASN A 198 10.40 3.06 -6.81
C ASN A 198 10.23 4.34 -7.64
N GLU A 199 10.26 5.50 -7.00
CA GLU A 199 10.11 6.80 -7.67
C GLU A 199 11.41 7.24 -8.39
N PHE A 200 12.55 6.59 -8.14
CA PHE A 200 13.80 6.92 -8.83
C PHE A 200 13.81 6.50 -10.30
N PRO A 201 13.47 5.24 -10.66
CA PRO A 201 13.30 4.84 -12.06
C PRO A 201 12.20 5.62 -12.79
N ASP A 202 11.17 6.06 -12.07
CA ASP A 202 9.96 6.68 -12.64
C ASP A 202 10.04 8.21 -12.67
N HIS A 203 11.06 8.83 -12.05
CA HIS A 203 11.22 10.28 -11.91
C HIS A 203 10.91 11.09 -13.18
N ASN A 204 11.42 10.66 -14.34
CA ASN A 204 11.21 11.41 -15.58
C ASN A 204 9.76 11.32 -16.08
N ALA A 205 9.14 10.14 -15.97
CA ALA A 205 7.75 9.92 -16.36
C ALA A 205 6.80 10.65 -15.40
N ASP A 206 7.03 10.52 -14.09
CA ASP A 206 6.26 11.21 -13.05
C ASP A 206 6.31 12.73 -13.23
N LYS A 207 7.51 13.28 -13.47
CA LYS A 207 7.71 14.71 -13.73
C LYS A 207 6.96 15.17 -14.99
N GLN A 208 6.94 14.36 -16.05
CA GLN A 208 6.26 14.68 -17.29
C GLN A 208 4.72 14.68 -17.13
N ALA A 209 4.19 13.75 -16.33
CA ALA A 209 2.76 13.66 -16.01
C ALA A 209 2.28 14.68 -14.96
N GLY A 210 3.19 15.43 -14.32
CA GLY A 210 2.85 16.35 -13.24
C GLY A 210 2.62 15.67 -11.88
N LYS A 211 3.01 14.40 -11.75
CA LYS A 211 3.02 13.62 -10.50
C LYS A 211 4.20 14.05 -9.65
N ASN A 212 4.01 15.15 -8.90
CA ASN A 212 5.05 15.75 -8.08
C ASN A 212 5.20 15.02 -6.73
N ASN A 213 5.66 13.76 -6.74
CA ASN A 213 6.09 13.04 -5.54
C ASN A 213 7.36 13.67 -4.92
N LEU A 214 7.83 13.18 -3.76
CA LEU A 214 8.99 13.79 -3.09
C LEU A 214 10.26 13.66 -3.92
N VAL A 215 10.48 12.54 -4.61
CA VAL A 215 11.67 12.35 -5.45
C VAL A 215 11.69 13.36 -6.62
N VAL A 216 10.55 13.63 -7.26
CA VAL A 216 10.41 14.68 -8.29
C VAL A 216 10.64 16.07 -7.71
N ARG A 217 10.09 16.37 -6.53
CA ARG A 217 10.22 17.69 -5.87
C ARG A 217 11.66 17.99 -5.45
N LEU A 218 12.35 16.99 -4.91
CA LEU A 218 13.72 17.14 -4.40
C LEU A 218 14.77 17.01 -5.51
N GLY A 219 14.42 16.28 -6.58
CA GLY A 219 15.35 15.84 -7.60
C GLY A 219 16.23 14.67 -7.13
N LEU A 220 16.75 13.92 -8.11
CA LEU A 220 17.49 12.67 -7.87
C LEU A 220 18.68 12.83 -6.91
N THR A 221 19.41 13.93 -6.96
CA THR A 221 20.62 14.14 -6.13
C THR A 221 20.27 14.31 -4.65
N SER A 222 19.30 15.17 -4.36
CA SER A 222 18.87 15.47 -2.98
C SER A 222 18.02 14.35 -2.37
N ALA A 223 17.34 13.57 -3.22
CA ALA A 223 16.54 12.44 -2.79
C ALA A 223 17.37 11.25 -2.29
N ARG A 224 18.51 10.95 -2.92
CA ARG A 224 19.38 9.80 -2.56
C ARG A 224 19.71 9.67 -1.06
N PRO A 225 20.21 10.72 -0.36
CA PRO A 225 20.53 10.59 1.06
C PRO A 225 19.30 10.30 1.94
N ILE A 226 18.11 10.74 1.55
CA ILE A 226 16.87 10.49 2.31
C ILE A 226 16.54 9.00 2.35
N TYR A 227 16.75 8.27 1.25
CA TYR A 227 16.60 6.82 1.24
C TYR A 227 17.52 6.16 2.28
N ALA A 228 18.80 6.55 2.32
CA ALA A 228 19.76 6.01 3.29
C ALA A 228 19.37 6.36 4.74
N ILE A 229 18.84 7.56 4.97
CA ILE A 229 18.34 7.98 6.29
C ILE A 229 17.12 7.16 6.70
N LEU A 230 16.14 6.94 5.81
CA LEU A 230 14.96 6.13 6.09
C LEU A 230 15.35 4.71 6.51
N ILE A 231 16.27 4.09 5.77
CA ILE A 231 16.80 2.76 6.10
C ILE A 231 17.56 2.79 7.44
N GLY A 232 18.51 3.72 7.59
CA GLY A 232 19.35 3.82 8.79
C GLY A 232 18.54 4.05 10.07
N LEU A 233 17.60 4.99 10.05
CA LEU A 233 16.71 5.26 11.19
C LEU A 233 15.83 4.05 11.54
N SER A 234 15.39 3.29 10.52
CA SER A 234 14.59 2.08 10.77
C SER A 234 15.39 1.02 11.54
N PHE A 235 16.67 0.84 11.25
CA PHE A 235 17.52 -0.10 11.99
C PHE A 235 17.93 0.43 13.37
N ILE A 236 18.23 1.73 13.49
CA ILE A 236 18.57 2.35 14.78
C ILE A 236 17.39 2.28 15.75
N ALA A 237 16.16 2.46 15.26
CA ALA A 237 14.97 2.41 16.11
C ALA A 237 14.66 1.02 16.70
N VAL A 238 15.36 -0.04 16.26
CA VAL A 238 15.24 -1.41 16.78
C VAL A 238 16.42 -1.77 17.69
N ALA A 239 17.54 -1.04 17.61
CA ALA A 239 18.76 -1.27 18.40
C ALA A 239 18.62 -0.74 19.83
#